data_AF-A0A931B600-F1
#
_entry.id   AF-A0A931B600-F1
#
_cell.length_a   1.000
_cell.length_b   1.000
_cell.length_c   1.000
_cell.angle_alpha   90.00
_cell.angle_beta   90.00
_cell.angle_gamma   90.00
#
_symmetry.space_group_name_H-M   'P 1'
#
loop_
_entity.id
_entity.type
_entity.pdbx_description
1 polymer ?
#
loop_
_entity_poly.entity_id
_entity_poly.type
_entity_poly.pdbx_seq_one_letter_code
_entity_poly.pdbx_strand_id
1 'polypeptide(L)'
;MDNAQAPPEPPTITAHVTVTGEAAELLRDLAAVAGRSPEELALEYATGKLVLPTTDQPVEWAVFEGPTDLSERSEELLQQGMGQ
;
A
#
# COMPACT_ATOMS: atom_id res chain seq x y z
N MET A 1 -34.85 -41.01 22.40
CA MET A 1 -34.94 -40.03 21.31
C MET A 1 -33.96 -38.94 21.67
N ASP A 2 -32.74 -39.06 21.17
CA ASP A 2 -31.66 -38.09 21.41
C ASP A 2 -31.94 -36.83 20.61
N ASN A 3 -32.38 -35.77 21.31
CA ASN A 3 -32.42 -34.41 20.76
C ASN A 3 -30.97 -33.89 20.70
N ALA A 4 -30.24 -34.26 19.65
CA ALA A 4 -28.97 -33.62 19.34
C ALA A 4 -29.26 -32.19 18.85
N GLN A 5 -29.24 -31.24 19.77
CA GLN A 5 -29.28 -29.82 19.44
C GLN A 5 -27.97 -29.47 18.72
N ALA A 6 -28.06 -28.99 17.48
CA ALA A 6 -26.91 -28.53 16.73
C ALA A 6 -26.17 -27.43 17.54
N PRO A 7 -24.82 -27.41 17.52
CA PRO A 7 -24.07 -26.40 18.26
C PRO A 7 -24.47 -24.99 17.79
N PRO A 8 -24.57 -24.01 18.69
CA PRO A 8 -24.95 -22.64 18.33
C PRO A 8 -23.91 -22.06 17.36
N GLU A 9 -24.39 -21.46 16.28
CA GLU A 9 -23.52 -20.81 15.30
C GLU A 9 -22.75 -19.64 15.94
N PRO A 10 -21.46 -19.47 15.63
CA PRO A 10 -20.67 -18.38 16.18
C PRO A 10 -21.20 -17.01 15.69
N PRO A 11 -21.07 -15.94 16.51
CA PRO A 11 -21.48 -14.61 16.09
C PRO A 11 -20.66 -14.16 14.87
N THR A 12 -21.35 -13.80 13.80
CA THR A 12 -20.76 -13.40 12.52
C THR A 12 -21.11 -11.95 12.19
N ILE A 13 -20.14 -11.19 11.69
CA ILE A 13 -20.31 -9.80 11.23
C ILE A 13 -19.87 -9.70 9.77
N THR A 14 -20.70 -9.10 8.93
CA THR A 14 -20.40 -8.81 7.52
C THR A 14 -20.36 -7.31 7.30
N ALA A 15 -19.35 -6.81 6.60
CA ALA A 15 -19.21 -5.41 6.22
C ALA A 15 -18.97 -5.28 4.71
N HIS A 16 -19.51 -4.22 4.12
CA HIS A 16 -19.28 -3.85 2.73
C HIS A 16 -18.48 -2.54 2.68
N VAL A 17 -17.38 -2.55 1.94
CA VAL A 17 -16.49 -1.39 1.79
C VAL A 17 -16.55 -0.95 0.33
N THR A 18 -16.87 0.33 0.12
CA THR A 18 -16.87 0.95 -1.21
C THR A 18 -15.88 2.10 -1.20
N VAL A 19 -14.83 2.01 -2.02
CA VAL A 19 -13.88 3.10 -2.26
C VAL A 19 -14.12 3.65 -3.66
N THR A 20 -14.18 4.98 -3.78
CA THR A 20 -14.47 5.69 -5.04
C THR A 20 -13.47 6.81 -5.30
N GLY A 21 -13.51 7.35 -6.53
CA GLY A 21 -12.64 8.46 -6.94
C GLY A 21 -11.15 8.07 -7.01
N GLU A 22 -10.29 9.07 -6.83
CA GLU A 22 -8.83 8.95 -6.94
C GLU A 22 -8.26 7.88 -6.00
N ALA A 23 -8.80 7.75 -4.79
CA ALA A 23 -8.38 6.71 -3.84
C ALA A 23 -8.57 5.29 -4.42
N ALA A 24 -9.63 5.05 -5.19
CA ALA A 24 -9.88 3.75 -5.81
C ALA A 24 -8.91 3.47 -6.97
N GLU A 25 -8.45 4.50 -7.68
CA GLU A 25 -7.42 4.37 -8.72
C GLU A 25 -6.07 4.06 -8.09
N LEU A 26 -5.66 4.84 -7.08
CA LEU A 26 -4.42 4.63 -6.34
C LEU A 26 -4.33 3.23 -5.70
N LEU A 27 -5.43 2.72 -5.14
CA LEU A 27 -5.44 1.37 -4.58
C LEU A 27 -5.28 0.28 -5.64
N ARG A 28 -5.81 0.47 -6.86
CA ARG A 28 -5.62 -0.48 -7.96
C ARG A 28 -4.18 -0.50 -8.45
N ASP A 29 -3.57 0.67 -8.59
CA ASP A 29 -2.18 0.78 -9.03
C ASP A 29 -1.23 0.22 -7.97
N LEU A 30 -1.47 0.55 -6.69
CA LEU A 30 -0.70 0.00 -5.58
C LEU A 30 -0.85 -1.52 -5.49
N ALA A 31 -2.06 -2.05 -5.69
CA ALA A 31 -2.30 -3.50 -5.73
C ALA A 31 -1.47 -4.17 -6.82
N ALA A 32 -1.43 -3.59 -8.02
CA ALA A 32 -0.68 -4.12 -9.14
C ALA A 32 0.84 -4.13 -8.88
N VAL A 33 1.38 -3.06 -8.27
CA VAL A 33 2.81 -2.95 -7.94
C VAL A 33 3.19 -3.87 -6.78
N ALA A 34 2.35 -3.96 -5.75
CA ALA A 34 2.61 -4.76 -4.57
C ALA A 34 2.31 -6.26 -4.77
N GLY A 35 1.67 -6.65 -5.88
CA GLY A 35 1.19 -8.02 -6.11
C GLY A 35 0.11 -8.45 -5.12
N ARG A 36 -0.67 -7.50 -4.61
CA ARG A 36 -1.77 -7.71 -3.64
C ARG A 36 -3.11 -7.51 -4.33
N SER A 37 -4.20 -7.89 -3.68
CA SER A 37 -5.54 -7.63 -4.21
C SER A 37 -6.04 -6.22 -3.81
N PRO A 38 -6.80 -5.54 -4.68
CA PRO A 38 -7.35 -4.23 -4.36
C PRO A 38 -8.33 -4.27 -3.18
N GLU A 39 -9.01 -5.39 -2.93
CA GLU A 39 -9.93 -5.58 -1.79
C GLU A 39 -9.17 -5.58 -0.46
N GLU A 40 -8.01 -6.24 -0.40
CA GLU A 40 -7.17 -6.28 0.78
C GLU A 40 -6.67 -4.87 1.14
N LEU A 41 -6.21 -4.12 0.13
CA LEU A 41 -5.78 -2.74 0.33
C LEU A 41 -6.94 -1.80 0.67
N ALA A 42 -8.13 -2.01 0.09
CA ALA A 42 -9.32 -1.24 0.42
C ALA A 42 -9.75 -1.44 1.89
N LEU A 43 -9.62 -2.65 2.43
CA LEU A 43 -9.89 -2.92 3.84
C LEU A 43 -8.85 -2.27 4.75
N GLU A 44 -7.56 -2.35 4.40
CA GLU A 44 -6.51 -1.66 5.14
C GLU A 44 -6.69 -0.14 5.13
N TYR A 45 -7.11 0.41 3.98
CA TYR A 45 -7.46 1.82 3.85
C TYR A 45 -8.65 2.20 4.72
N ALA A 46 -9.75 1.44 4.66
CA ALA A 46 -10.95 1.68 5.45
C ALA A 46 -10.71 1.54 6.97
N THR A 47 -9.75 0.72 7.37
CA THR A 47 -9.34 0.56 8.78
C THR A 47 -8.23 1.53 9.21
N GLY A 48 -7.78 2.42 8.32
CA GLY A 48 -6.74 3.41 8.59
C GLY A 48 -5.32 2.84 8.72
N LYS A 49 -5.12 1.57 8.37
CA LYS A 49 -3.79 0.93 8.33
C LYS A 49 -2.97 1.36 7.12
N LEU A 50 -3.66 1.68 6.03
CA LEU A 50 -3.07 2.19 4.80
C LEU A 50 -3.49 3.64 4.60
N VAL A 51 -2.51 4.53 4.48
CA VAL A 51 -2.73 5.95 4.16
C VAL A 51 -2.27 6.18 2.73
N LEU A 52 -3.16 6.73 1.90
CA LEU A 52 -2.83 7.08 0.53
C LEU A 52 -2.30 8.52 0.48
N PRO A 53 -1.30 8.81 -0.37
CA PRO A 53 -0.87 10.18 -0.61
C PRO A 53 -2.02 10.92 -1.29
N THR A 54 -2.64 11.85 -0.57
CA THR A 54 -3.61 12.79 -1.13
C THR A 54 -2.89 14.06 -1.55
N THR A 55 -3.33 14.72 -2.62
CA THR A 55 -2.76 15.98 -3.11
C THR A 55 -2.72 17.11 -2.07
N ASP A 56 -3.49 17.00 -0.98
CA ASP A 56 -3.56 17.97 0.13
C ASP A 56 -2.54 17.68 1.27
N GLN A 57 -1.90 16.52 1.27
CA GLN A 57 -0.89 16.19 2.28
C GLN A 57 0.50 16.36 1.67
N PRO A 58 1.41 17.12 2.31
CA PRO A 58 2.80 17.14 1.89
C PRO A 58 3.32 15.71 2.03
N VAL A 59 3.51 15.05 0.89
CA VAL A 59 4.25 13.79 0.85
C VAL A 59 5.66 14.18 1.29
N GLU A 60 6.00 13.94 2.56
CA GLU A 60 7.40 13.83 2.95
C GLU A 60 7.93 12.62 2.19
N TRP A 61 8.39 12.87 0.97
CA TRP A 61 9.41 12.05 0.37
C TRP A 61 10.53 12.09 1.38
N ALA A 62 10.61 11.06 2.23
CA ALA A 62 11.82 10.72 2.92
C ALA A 62 12.86 10.66 1.80
N VAL A 63 13.59 11.77 1.67
CA VAL A 63 14.70 11.91 0.75
C VAL A 63 15.50 10.68 1.05
N PHE A 64 15.67 9.82 0.03
CA PHE A 64 16.51 8.66 0.17
C PHE A 64 17.87 9.20 0.62
N GLU A 65 18.14 9.19 1.92
CA GLU A 65 19.45 9.34 2.53
C GLU A 65 20.18 8.03 2.23
N GLY A 66 20.36 7.77 0.93
CA GLY A 66 21.37 6.85 0.47
C GLY A 66 22.69 7.26 1.12
N PRO A 67 23.62 6.31 1.31
CA PRO A 67 24.92 6.63 1.88
C PRO A 67 25.48 7.88 1.20
N THR A 68 25.82 8.89 2.01
CA THR A 68 26.29 10.22 1.58
C THR A 68 27.34 10.16 0.45
N ASP A 69 28.06 9.03 0.39
CA ASP A 69 29.01 8.63 -0.64
C ASP A 69 28.48 8.75 -2.09
N LEU A 70 27.20 8.50 -2.36
CA LEU A 70 26.69 8.52 -3.75
C LEU A 70 26.47 9.94 -4.29
N SER A 71 26.15 10.91 -3.43
CA SER A 71 26.03 12.30 -3.86
C SER A 71 27.40 12.87 -4.24
N GLU A 72 28.45 12.54 -3.49
CA GLU A 72 29.82 12.98 -3.76
C GLU A 72 30.46 12.26 -4.95
N ARG A 73 30.07 11.01 -5.22
CA ARG A 73 30.61 10.21 -6.34
C ARG A 73 29.79 10.27 -7.63
N SER A 74 28.71 11.03 -7.64
CA SER A 74 27.81 11.17 -8.80
C SER A 74 28.54 11.70 -10.04
N GLU A 75 29.42 12.70 -9.90
CA GLU A 75 30.23 13.24 -11.00
C GLU A 75 31.32 12.26 -11.49
N GLU A 76 31.88 11.44 -10.61
CA GLU A 76 32.88 10.43 -10.96
C GLU A 76 32.24 9.26 -11.71
N LEU A 77 31.07 8.81 -11.28
CA LEU A 77 30.31 7.73 -11.91
C LEU A 77 29.73 8.13 -13.28
N LEU A 78 29.23 9.38 -13.41
CA LEU A 78 28.79 9.89 -14.71
C LEU A 78 29.93 9.98 -15.72
N GLN A 79 31.14 10.36 -15.29
CA GLN A 79 32.30 10.45 -16.17
C GLN A 79 32.88 9.07 -16.54
N GLN A 80 32.77 8.07 -15.66
CA GLN A 80 33.18 6.69 -15.97
C GLN A 80 32.21 5.95 -16.90
N GLY A 81 30.93 6.34 -16.95
CA GLY A 81 29.93 5.71 -17.82
C GLY A 81 29.89 6.24 -19.27
N MET A 82 30.43 7.44 -19.52
CA MET A 82 30.34 8.14 -20.82
C MET A 82 31.65 8.09 -21.63
N GLY A 83 32.59 7.22 -21.26
CA GLY A 83 33.94 7.12 -21.83
C GLY A 83 34.26 5.80 -22.52
N GLN A 84 33.29 5.13 -23.15
CA GLN A 84 33.50 3.97 -24.02
C GLN A 84 32.95 4.21 -25.42
#